data_AF-A0A7I0J8S6-F1
#
_entry.id   AF-A0A7I0J8S6-F1
#
_cell.length_a   1.000
_cell.length_b   1.000
_cell.length_c   1.000
_cell.angle_alpha   90.00
_cell.angle_beta   90.00
_cell.angle_gamma   90.00
#
_symmetry.space_group_name_H-M   'P 1'
#
loop_
_entity.id
_entity.type
_entity.pdbx_description
1 polymer ?
#
loop_
_entity_poly.entity_id
_entity_poly.type
_entity_poly.pdbx_seq_one_letter_code
_entity_poly.pdbx_strand_id
1 'polypeptide(L)'
;RLGRDRLVGWLQEAGLEVAIDRIGNIFGIWKGGADAGQAPVMLGSHIDTVIDAGIYDGCYGVLAGLEAIESLKEAGFAPARPIVVAAFTNEEGVRFSPDMMGSLVYAGGVGV
;
A
#
# COMPACT_ATOMS: atom_id res chain seq x y z
N ARG A 1 -0.81 -0.98 14.68
CA ARG A 1 -2.09 -1.74 14.68
C ARG A 1 -3.25 -0.83 14.28
N LEU A 2 -3.70 0.11 15.12
CA LEU A 2 -4.85 0.98 14.81
C LEU A 2 -4.79 1.68 13.43
N GLY A 3 -3.64 2.27 13.07
CA GLY A 3 -3.47 2.89 11.74
C GLY A 3 -3.59 1.89 10.57
N ARG A 4 -3.11 0.66 10.77
CA ARG A 4 -3.24 -0.44 9.77
C ARG A 4 -4.70 -0.87 9.64
N ASP A 5 -5.38 -1.08 10.77
CA ASP A 5 -6.79 -1.49 10.79
C ASP A 5 -7.67 -0.42 10.12
N ARG A 6 -7.37 0.88 10.36
CA ARG A 6 -8.07 1.99 9.70
C ARG A 6 -7.82 2.03 8.19
N LEU A 7 -6.57 1.85 7.77
CA LEU A 7 -6.23 1.76 6.35
C LEU A 7 -6.98 0.60 5.67
N VAL A 8 -6.98 -0.59 6.26
CA VAL A 8 -7.71 -1.75 5.72
C VAL A 8 -9.20 -1.46 5.57
N GLY A 9 -9.82 -0.80 6.56
CA GLY A 9 -11.21 -0.36 6.46
C GLY A 9 -11.45 0.56 5.26
N TRP A 10 -10.60 1.57 5.06
CA TRP A 10 -10.69 2.46 3.90
C TRP A 10 -10.50 1.75 2.57
N LEU A 11 -9.54 0.82 2.47
CA LEU A 11 -9.34 0.04 1.24
C LEU A 11 -10.58 -0.80 0.89
N GLN A 12 -11.24 -1.37 1.90
CA GLN A 12 -12.48 -2.15 1.73
C GLN A 12 -13.68 -1.25 1.36
N GLU A 13 -13.81 -0.09 2.01
CA GLU A 13 -14.83 0.93 1.69
C GLU A 13 -14.69 1.41 0.23
N ALA A 14 -13.45 1.60 -0.23
CA ALA A 14 -13.13 1.90 -1.63
C ALA A 14 -13.33 0.71 -2.58
N GLY A 15 -13.79 -0.45 -2.10
CA GLY A 15 -14.06 -1.64 -2.90
C GLY A 15 -12.81 -2.28 -3.52
N LEU A 16 -11.67 -2.18 -2.83
CA LEU A 16 -10.41 -2.80 -3.23
C LEU A 16 -10.25 -4.17 -2.56
N GLU A 17 -9.62 -5.10 -3.26
CA GLU A 17 -9.22 -6.37 -2.64
C GLU A 17 -8.02 -6.12 -1.72
N VAL A 18 -8.13 -6.54 -0.46
CA VAL A 18 -7.03 -6.41 0.51
C VAL A 18 -6.22 -7.69 0.56
N ALA A 19 -4.92 -7.57 0.33
CA ALA A 19 -3.95 -8.64 0.55
C ALA A 19 -2.90 -8.20 1.57
N ILE A 20 -2.47 -9.11 2.44
CA ILE A 20 -1.40 -8.90 3.40
C ILE A 20 -0.38 -10.02 3.23
N ASP A 21 0.88 -9.69 2.98
CA ASP A 21 1.92 -10.70 2.79
C ASP A 21 2.52 -11.20 4.12
N ARG A 22 3.50 -12.10 4.04
CA ARG A 22 4.12 -12.74 5.21
C ARG A 22 4.92 -11.80 6.09
N ILE A 23 5.45 -10.69 5.56
CA ILE A 23 6.14 -9.66 6.36
C ILE A 23 5.17 -8.57 6.83
N GLY A 24 3.90 -8.66 6.42
CA GLY A 24 2.83 -7.78 6.84
C GLY A 24 2.67 -6.54 5.96
N ASN A 25 3.27 -6.48 4.76
CA ASN A 25 2.93 -5.41 3.82
C ASN A 25 1.44 -5.50 3.48
N ILE A 26 0.77 -4.35 3.38
CA ILE A 26 -0.66 -4.26 3.07
C ILE A 26 -0.80 -3.77 1.63
N PHE A 27 -1.64 -4.43 0.85
CA PHE A 27 -1.94 -4.09 -0.53
C PHE A 27 -3.45 -3.93 -0.70
N GLY A 28 -3.88 -2.78 -1.22
CA GLY A 28 -5.23 -2.55 -1.75
C GLY A 28 -5.20 -2.66 -3.27
N ILE A 29 -5.89 -3.66 -3.81
CA ILE A 29 -5.77 -4.07 -5.21
C ILE A 29 -7.08 -3.72 -5.94
N TRP A 30 -6.98 -2.79 -6.90
CA TRP A 30 -8.01 -2.54 -7.90
C TRP A 30 -7.73 -3.41 -9.13
N LYS A 31 -8.39 -4.57 -9.23
CA LYS A 31 -8.12 -5.57 -10.29
C LYS A 31 -8.38 -5.10 -11.72
N GLY A 32 -9.18 -4.06 -11.93
CA GLY A 32 -9.53 -3.58 -13.27
C GLY A 32 -10.43 -4.53 -14.06
N GLY A 33 -10.56 -4.25 -15.36
CA GLY A 33 -11.38 -5.01 -16.32
C GLY A 33 -10.70 -6.28 -16.86
N ALA A 34 -11.07 -6.66 -18.10
CA ALA A 34 -10.92 -7.99 -18.74
C ALA A 34 -9.53 -8.66 -18.79
N ASP A 35 -8.48 -8.09 -18.20
CA ASP A 35 -7.11 -8.62 -18.31
C ASP A 35 -6.36 -8.63 -16.96
N ALA A 36 -6.95 -9.34 -15.99
CA ALA A 36 -6.41 -9.53 -14.63
C ALA A 36 -5.07 -10.30 -14.56
N GLY A 37 -4.49 -10.69 -15.70
CA GLY A 37 -3.20 -11.40 -15.78
C GLY A 37 -1.98 -10.49 -15.92
N GLN A 38 -2.15 -9.18 -16.14
CA GLN A 38 -1.04 -8.24 -16.30
C GLN A 38 -0.45 -7.80 -14.96
N ALA A 39 0.85 -7.53 -14.94
CA ALA A 39 1.53 -7.01 -13.75
C ALA A 39 0.90 -5.66 -13.31
N PRO A 40 0.69 -5.41 -12.01
CA PRO A 40 0.05 -4.19 -11.55
C PRO A 40 0.92 -2.95 -11.77
N VAL A 41 0.27 -1.78 -11.79
CA VAL A 41 0.93 -0.50 -11.48
C VAL A 41 0.76 -0.27 -9.98
N MET A 42 1.89 -0.17 -9.26
CA MET A 42 1.88 0.00 -7.81
C MET A 42 2.25 1.43 -7.43
N LEU A 43 1.43 2.01 -6.57
CA LEU A 43 1.63 3.25 -5.83
C LEU A 43 1.69 2.88 -4.34
N GLY A 44 2.27 3.74 -3.52
CA GLY A 44 2.29 3.51 -2.07
C GLY A 44 3.48 4.14 -1.39
N SER A 45 3.62 3.79 -0.12
CA SER A 45 4.71 4.21 0.75
C SER A 45 4.68 3.35 2.02
N HIS A 46 4.80 3.95 3.21
CA HIS A 46 4.70 3.31 4.51
C HIS A 46 3.72 4.06 5.42
N ILE A 47 3.36 3.47 6.56
CA ILE A 47 2.54 4.15 7.58
C ILE A 47 3.12 4.01 9.00
N ASP A 48 4.26 3.34 9.16
CA ASP A 48 5.10 3.48 10.34
C ASP A 48 5.89 4.78 10.28
N THR A 49 6.42 5.19 11.42
CA THR A 49 7.00 6.52 11.60
C THR A 49 8.04 6.53 12.71
N VAL A 50 8.85 7.58 12.77
CA VAL A 50 9.81 7.84 13.85
C VAL A 50 9.14 8.40 15.13
N ILE A 51 9.93 8.56 16.20
CA ILE A 51 9.49 9.28 17.40
C ILE A 51 9.42 10.78 17.06
N ASP A 52 8.37 11.47 17.51
CA ASP A 52 8.13 12.90 17.23
C ASP A 52 8.06 13.24 15.73
N ALA A 53 7.54 12.32 14.94
CA ALA A 53 7.43 12.47 13.50
C ALA A 53 6.42 13.53 13.05
N GLY A 54 6.62 14.01 11.82
CA GLY A 54 5.64 14.83 11.12
C GLY A 54 4.41 14.03 10.67
N ILE A 55 3.34 14.74 10.32
CA ILE A 55 2.06 14.11 9.96
C ILE A 55 1.99 13.62 8.50
N TYR A 56 3.02 13.85 7.68
CA TYR A 56 2.99 13.60 6.24
C TYR A 56 3.91 12.47 5.79
N ASP A 57 5.01 12.23 6.51
CA ASP A 57 5.99 11.23 6.09
C ASP A 57 5.37 9.83 6.02
N GLY A 58 5.67 9.10 4.97
CA GLY A 58 5.06 7.82 4.62
C GLY A 58 3.58 7.89 4.27
N CYS A 59 2.74 8.21 5.26
CA CYS A 59 1.30 8.03 5.17
C CYS A 59 0.66 8.89 4.07
N TYR A 60 1.24 10.04 3.73
CA TYR A 60 0.79 10.85 2.59
C TYR A 60 0.82 10.04 1.28
N GLY A 61 1.89 9.30 1.00
CA GLY A 61 2.00 8.52 -0.24
C GLY A 61 0.98 7.37 -0.31
N VAL A 62 0.67 6.74 0.82
CA VAL A 62 -0.36 5.71 0.92
C VAL A 62 -1.75 6.30 0.70
N LEU A 63 -2.08 7.40 1.39
CA LEU A 63 -3.40 8.03 1.28
C LEU A 63 -3.61 8.71 -0.07
N ALA A 64 -2.58 9.34 -0.64
CA ALA A 64 -2.63 9.89 -1.99
C ALA A 64 -2.82 8.78 -3.04
N GLY A 65 -2.24 7.60 -2.82
CA GLY A 65 -2.46 6.44 -3.68
C GLY A 65 -3.90 5.92 -3.64
N LEU A 66 -4.50 5.87 -2.44
CA LEU A 66 -5.92 5.54 -2.27
C LEU A 66 -6.82 6.58 -2.95
N GLU A 67 -6.59 7.86 -2.67
CA GLU A 67 -7.36 8.97 -3.25
C GLU A 67 -7.27 8.98 -4.78
N ALA A 68 -6.10 8.71 -5.35
CA ALA A 68 -5.94 8.60 -6.80
C ALA A 68 -6.82 7.49 -7.40
N ILE A 69 -6.93 6.34 -6.72
CA ILE A 69 -7.81 5.25 -7.14
C ILE A 69 -9.28 5.67 -7.04
N GLU A 70 -9.69 6.28 -5.93
CA GLU A 70 -11.07 6.75 -5.72
C GLU A 70 -11.47 7.79 -6.78
N SER A 71 -10.64 8.81 -6.98
CA SER A 71 -10.80 9.82 -8.03
C SER A 71 -10.93 9.20 -9.43
N LEU A 72 -10.10 8.20 -9.77
CA LEU A 72 -10.19 7.49 -11.05
C LEU A 72 -11.51 6.71 -11.19
N LYS A 73 -11.97 6.07 -10.11
CA LYS A 73 -13.25 5.35 -10.09
C LYS A 73 -14.43 6.30 -10.28
N GLU A 74 -14.42 7.44 -9.61
CA GLU A 74 -15.43 8.50 -9.77
C GLU A 74 -15.47 9.05 -11.19
N ALA A 75 -14.32 9.17 -11.85
CA ALA A 75 -14.22 9.56 -13.26
C ALA A 75 -14.65 8.47 -14.25
N GLY A 76 -15.09 7.29 -13.79
CA GLY A 76 -15.49 6.17 -14.64
C GLY A 76 -14.33 5.49 -15.37
N PHE A 77 -13.09 5.66 -14.90
CA PHE A 77 -11.92 5.02 -15.48
C PHE A 77 -11.95 3.51 -15.26
N ALA A 78 -11.68 2.75 -16.32
CA ALA A 78 -11.48 1.31 -16.25
C ALA A 78 -10.00 1.01 -16.50
N PRO A 79 -9.24 0.58 -15.48
CA PRO A 79 -7.81 0.39 -15.65
C PRO A 79 -7.54 -0.87 -16.49
N ALA A 80 -6.65 -0.74 -17.47
CA ALA A 80 -6.22 -1.83 -18.35
C ALA A 80 -5.31 -2.85 -17.64
N ARG A 81 -4.71 -2.44 -16.51
CA ARG A 81 -3.86 -3.25 -15.63
C ARG A 81 -4.32 -3.03 -14.20
N PRO A 82 -4.15 -3.99 -13.28
CA PRO A 82 -4.48 -3.75 -11.88
C PRO A 82 -3.71 -2.54 -11.33
N ILE A 83 -4.36 -1.72 -10.52
CA ILE A 83 -3.72 -0.62 -9.79
C ILE A 83 -3.67 -1.02 -8.31
N VAL A 84 -2.52 -0.88 -7.68
CA VAL A 84 -2.30 -1.30 -6.29
C VAL A 84 -1.82 -0.13 -5.47
N VAL A 85 -2.44 0.11 -4.31
CA VAL A 85 -1.88 0.95 -3.25
C VAL A 85 -1.21 0.06 -2.20
N ALA A 86 0.04 0.33 -1.85
CA ALA A 86 0.83 -0.45 -0.90
C ALA A 86 1.21 0.37 0.34
N ALA A 87 1.17 -0.26 1.50
CA ALA A 87 1.79 0.21 2.74
C ALA A 87 2.84 -0.82 3.19
N PHE A 88 4.11 -0.48 2.98
CA PHE A 88 5.24 -1.33 3.35
C PHE A 88 5.51 -1.31 4.86
N THR A 89 5.99 -2.44 5.35
CA THR A 89 6.24 -2.64 6.78
C THR A 89 7.63 -2.18 7.17
N ASN A 90 7.73 -1.40 8.25
CA ASN A 90 9.01 -1.05 8.89
C ASN A 90 9.96 -0.39 7.91
N GLU A 91 9.48 0.69 7.29
CA GLU A 91 10.28 1.48 6.38
C GLU A 91 11.32 2.28 7.16
N GLU A 92 10.93 2.86 8.30
CA GLU A 92 11.77 3.79 9.06
C GLU A 92 12.93 3.09 9.79
N GLY A 93 12.86 1.77 9.95
CA GLY A 93 13.91 0.98 10.60
C GLY A 93 14.14 1.28 12.10
N VAL A 94 13.32 2.13 12.72
CA VAL A 94 13.54 2.64 14.09
C VAL A 94 13.36 1.55 15.15
N ARG A 95 12.31 0.73 15.01
CA ARG A 95 11.99 -0.31 15.99
C ARG A 95 12.71 -1.62 15.69
N PHE A 96 12.87 -1.95 14.41
CA PHE A 96 13.53 -3.15 13.93
C PHE A 96 14.44 -2.78 12.76
N SER A 97 15.66 -3.28 12.74
CA SER A 97 16.57 -3.10 11.60
C SER A 97 16.44 -4.27 10.61
N PRO A 98 16.65 -4.06 9.30
CA PRO A 98 17.02 -2.79 8.66
C PRO A 98 15.81 -1.86 8.43
N ASP A 99 16.11 -0.66 7.93
CA ASP A 99 15.15 0.21 7.25
C ASP A 99 14.64 -0.45 5.95
N MET A 100 13.56 0.09 5.39
CA MET A 100 12.89 -0.40 4.18
C MET A 100 12.57 -1.90 4.22
N MET A 101 12.35 -2.50 5.40
CA MET A 101 12.33 -3.95 5.58
C MET A 101 11.28 -4.66 4.72
N GLY A 102 10.05 -4.15 4.74
CA GLY A 102 8.93 -4.74 4.01
C GLY A 102 9.11 -4.69 2.50
N SER A 103 9.61 -3.58 1.96
CA SER A 103 9.89 -3.43 0.53
C SER A 103 11.15 -4.19 0.12
N LEU A 104 12.17 -4.25 0.97
CA LEU A 104 13.38 -5.05 0.74
C LEU A 104 13.06 -6.54 0.64
N VAL A 105 12.20 -7.04 1.52
CA VAL A 105 11.65 -8.40 1.42
C VAL A 105 10.87 -8.59 0.13
N TYR A 106 9.97 -7.67 -0.21
CA TYR A 106 9.16 -7.74 -1.42
C TYR A 106 10.01 -7.77 -2.70
N ALA A 107 11.11 -7.00 -2.71
CA ALA A 107 12.08 -6.96 -3.79
C ALA A 107 13.04 -8.17 -3.84
N GLY A 108 12.93 -9.11 -2.89
CA GLY A 108 13.77 -10.30 -2.82
C GLY A 108 15.17 -10.05 -2.26
N GLY A 109 15.40 -8.91 -1.61
CA GLY A 109 16.69 -8.57 -1.00
C GLY A 109 16.97 -9.33 0.30
N VAL A 110 15.92 -9.73 1.02
CA VAL A 110 15.99 -10.53 2.27
C VAL A 110 14.80 -11.50 2.32
N GLY A 111 14.99 -12.69 2.90
CA GLY A 111 13.95 -13.71 3.03
C GLY A 111 13.08 -13.59 4.29
N VAL A 112 11.96 -14.33 4.30
CA VAL A 112 10.97 -14.42 5.40
C VAL A 112 10.59 -15.85 5.74
#